data_AF-A0A950ZIK9-F1
#
_entry.id   AF-A0A950ZIK9-F1
#
_cell.length_a   1.000
_cell.length_b   1.000
_cell.length_c   1.000
_cell.angle_alpha   90.00
_cell.angle_beta   90.00
_cell.angle_gamma   90.00
#
_symmetry.space_group_name_H-M   'P 1'
#
loop_
_entity.id
_entity.type
_entity.pdbx_description
1 polymer ?
#
loop_
_entity_poly.entity_id
_entity_poly.type
_entity_poly.pdbx_seq_one_letter_code
_entity_poly.pdbx_strand_id
1 'polypeptide(L)'
;MGPETARPLILLVEPHEEHLARGEEFLRGDCSSSFDVATARNLDDARKVLDDVARTKQPLVLLLVRHVLDEGKFRELLARAKEVTPGVRVILYADDLDPGFAAAAKRDGLVDISIAEPWEAPETSLQPIVRDALRAWETTGATSALAANDIVQIIGDQWAPRCHDVRDLMARHRVPYQWIETGSEDEDDEDRDPTTRIVFPDGTELVDPSDEDLAQKLGFSTSPEESFYDLVIVGGGPAGLAAAVYASSEGLRTVIIERDVPGGQAGSSALIENYLGFPDGLSGAELASRAVTQAQKFGTEILLTKSATGLRDDRGYRLVELDDGTEIVSHTVLLAMGVAYRRFTGAGAERLAGSGVYYGAAAAEAARFRGRDVCLLGSGNSAAQAALLLARYVRRLTIITIDESLETTMSRYLVDRIESLEKVKLLTKTSVVEVKGEERVEAVVVENTETKEQRELRTDALFIWIGAKPNTEWLSDTVVRDKQGFIVTGRKLHRKQLPGWPEDVWPAPLESSMRGVFVAGDVRHGSAKRVGSAVGEGAMAVQLIHGYLRER
;
A
#
# COMPACT_ATOMS: atom_id res chain seq x y z
N MET A 1 -9.67 -35.86 13.42
CA MET A 1 -10.33 -34.66 14.00
C MET A 1 -9.21 -33.78 14.53
N GLY A 2 -8.84 -32.75 13.78
CA GLY A 2 -7.87 -31.76 14.26
C GLY A 2 -8.46 -30.97 15.44
N PRO A 3 -7.65 -30.27 16.24
CA PRO A 3 -8.16 -29.40 17.28
C PRO A 3 -9.07 -28.34 16.64
N GLU A 4 -10.34 -28.26 17.05
CA GLU A 4 -11.22 -27.14 16.70
C GLU A 4 -10.54 -25.85 17.18
N THR A 5 -10.12 -25.01 16.24
CA THR A 5 -9.67 -23.65 16.52
C THR A 5 -10.83 -22.89 17.17
N ALA A 6 -10.60 -22.35 18.37
CA ALA A 6 -11.62 -21.58 19.09
C ALA A 6 -12.12 -20.42 18.21
N ARG A 7 -13.45 -20.23 18.14
CA ARG A 7 -14.04 -19.17 17.33
C ARG A 7 -13.54 -17.79 17.80
N PRO A 8 -13.22 -16.85 16.91
CA PRO A 8 -12.76 -15.53 17.34
C PRO A 8 -13.86 -14.76 18.09
N LEU A 9 -13.47 -13.92 19.05
CA LEU A 9 -14.33 -13.26 20.01
C LEU A 9 -14.53 -11.77 19.70
N ILE A 10 -15.77 -11.29 19.82
CA ILE A 10 -16.12 -9.87 19.92
C ILE A 10 -16.48 -9.56 21.38
N LEU A 11 -15.88 -8.51 21.95
CA LEU A 11 -16.17 -8.03 23.29
C LEU A 11 -16.89 -6.68 23.23
N LEU A 12 -18.11 -6.63 23.78
CA LEU A 12 -18.85 -5.38 24.02
C LEU A 12 -18.75 -4.97 25.50
N VAL A 13 -18.27 -3.75 25.75
CA VAL A 13 -18.16 -3.17 27.09
C VAL A 13 -19.10 -1.96 27.20
N GLU A 14 -20.24 -2.16 27.86
CA GLU A 14 -21.30 -1.16 28.01
C GLU A 14 -21.89 -1.20 29.43
N PRO A 15 -21.79 -0.11 30.22
CA PRO A 15 -22.35 -0.06 31.56
C PRO A 15 -23.88 0.09 31.61
N HIS A 16 -24.51 0.65 30.57
CA HIS A 16 -25.95 0.84 30.53
C HIS A 16 -26.68 -0.44 30.08
N GLU A 17 -27.53 -1.01 30.94
CA GLU A 17 -28.10 -2.34 30.74
C GLU A 17 -28.93 -2.48 29.46
N GLU A 18 -29.72 -1.46 29.11
CA GLU A 18 -30.52 -1.47 27.87
C GLU A 18 -29.64 -1.41 26.61
N HIS A 19 -28.55 -0.63 26.68
CA HIS A 19 -27.63 -0.50 25.56
C HIS A 19 -26.80 -1.78 25.38
N LEU A 20 -26.40 -2.41 26.49
CA LEU A 20 -25.69 -3.68 26.48
C LEU A 20 -26.55 -4.78 25.84
N ALA A 21 -27.82 -4.88 26.24
CA ALA A 21 -28.75 -5.85 25.67
C ALA A 21 -28.97 -5.62 24.17
N ARG A 22 -29.17 -4.37 23.75
CA ARG A 22 -29.35 -4.01 22.34
C ARG A 22 -28.11 -4.27 21.49
N GLY A 23 -26.92 -3.95 22.01
CA GLY A 23 -25.66 -4.22 21.34
C GLY A 23 -25.36 -5.71 21.24
N GLU A 24 -25.67 -6.49 22.28
CA GLU A 24 -25.54 -7.95 22.27
C GLU A 24 -26.48 -8.59 21.23
N GLU A 25 -27.73 -8.14 21.15
CA GLU A 25 -28.69 -8.59 20.13
C GLU A 25 -28.20 -8.28 18.71
N PHE A 26 -27.74 -7.05 18.47
CA PHE A 26 -27.18 -6.63 17.17
C PHE A 26 -25.97 -7.49 16.76
N LEU A 27 -24.99 -7.66 17.66
CA LEU A 27 -23.78 -8.43 17.38
C LEU A 27 -24.10 -9.91 17.17
N ARG A 28 -25.01 -10.50 17.94
CA ARG A 28 -25.43 -11.89 17.72
C ARG A 28 -26.25 -12.05 16.45
N GLY A 29 -27.03 -11.06 16.05
CA GLY A 29 -27.77 -11.08 14.79
C GLY A 29 -26.87 -11.11 13.55
N ASP A 30 -25.90 -10.18 13.47
CA ASP A 30 -25.08 -10.01 12.26
C ASP A 30 -23.78 -10.85 12.26
N CYS A 31 -23.25 -11.24 13.44
CA CYS A 31 -21.90 -11.81 13.55
C CYS A 31 -21.83 -13.24 14.13
N SER A 32 -22.91 -13.79 14.72
CA SER A 32 -22.85 -15.07 15.48
C SER A 32 -22.52 -16.32 14.66
N SER A 33 -22.66 -16.25 13.33
CA SER A 33 -22.29 -17.35 12.43
C SER A 33 -20.78 -17.59 12.42
N SER A 34 -19.98 -16.53 12.61
CA SER A 34 -18.51 -16.54 12.46
C SER A 34 -17.76 -16.16 13.73
N PHE A 35 -18.41 -15.49 14.70
CA PHE A 35 -17.77 -14.95 15.89
C PHE A 35 -18.55 -15.28 17.17
N ASP A 36 -17.82 -15.49 18.26
CA ASP A 36 -18.40 -15.51 19.60
C ASP A 36 -18.59 -14.08 20.10
N VAL A 37 -19.60 -13.84 20.95
CA VAL A 37 -19.89 -12.51 21.51
C VAL A 37 -19.88 -12.59 23.03
N ALA A 38 -18.98 -11.83 23.66
CA ALA A 38 -18.92 -11.61 25.10
C ALA A 38 -19.31 -10.17 25.44
N THR A 39 -19.87 -10.01 26.64
CA THR A 39 -20.34 -8.73 27.17
C THR A 39 -19.72 -8.44 28.53
N ALA A 40 -19.44 -7.17 28.80
CA ALA A 40 -18.96 -6.70 30.10
C ALA A 40 -19.66 -5.39 30.50
N ARG A 41 -20.02 -5.27 31.78
CA ARG A 41 -20.74 -4.11 32.34
C ARG A 41 -19.81 -3.02 32.88
N ASN A 42 -18.52 -3.32 33.03
CA ASN A 42 -17.51 -2.43 33.59
C ASN A 42 -16.11 -2.89 33.16
N LEU A 43 -15.09 -2.06 33.45
CA LEU A 43 -13.70 -2.34 33.07
C LEU A 43 -13.12 -3.58 33.76
N ASP A 44 -13.52 -3.89 35.00
CA ASP A 44 -13.00 -5.04 35.73
C ASP A 44 -13.51 -6.37 35.12
N ASP A 45 -14.78 -6.40 34.71
CA ASP A 45 -15.35 -7.54 34.01
C ASP A 45 -14.76 -7.69 32.61
N ALA A 46 -14.53 -6.58 31.90
CA ALA A 46 -13.83 -6.60 30.62
C ALA A 46 -12.40 -7.17 30.77
N ARG A 47 -11.69 -6.80 31.84
CA ARG A 47 -10.34 -7.32 32.11
C ARG A 47 -10.35 -8.82 32.37
N LYS A 48 -11.34 -9.35 33.10
CA LYS A 48 -11.49 -10.81 33.28
C LYS A 48 -11.67 -11.53 31.94
N VAL A 49 -12.48 -10.97 31.03
CA VAL A 49 -12.63 -11.54 29.68
C VAL A 49 -11.30 -11.52 28.93
N LEU A 50 -10.54 -10.42 28.99
CA LEU A 50 -9.21 -10.36 28.35
C LEU A 50 -8.22 -11.38 28.94
N ASP A 51 -8.26 -11.61 30.25
CA ASP A 51 -7.42 -12.63 30.90
C ASP A 51 -7.83 -14.05 30.49
N ASP A 52 -9.12 -14.29 30.28
CA ASP A 52 -9.64 -15.56 29.74
C ASP A 52 -9.23 -15.76 28.27
N VAL A 53 -9.31 -14.71 27.44
CA VAL A 53 -8.82 -14.69 26.05
C VAL A 53 -7.32 -15.03 26.01
N ALA A 54 -6.51 -14.41 26.87
CA ALA A 54 -5.07 -14.69 26.97
C ALA A 54 -4.79 -16.14 27.41
N ARG A 55 -5.56 -16.67 28.37
CA ARG A 55 -5.40 -18.04 28.88
C ARG A 55 -5.80 -19.10 27.84
N THR A 56 -6.88 -18.86 27.11
CA THR A 56 -7.44 -19.80 26.12
C THR A 56 -6.82 -19.66 24.74
N LYS A 57 -6.07 -18.57 24.49
CA LYS A 57 -5.58 -18.18 23.17
C LYS A 57 -6.70 -18.02 22.13
N GLN A 58 -7.92 -17.72 22.59
CA GLN A 58 -9.01 -17.33 21.70
C GLN A 58 -8.70 -15.94 21.12
N PRO A 59 -8.78 -15.70 19.80
CA PRO A 59 -8.49 -14.39 19.24
C PRO A 59 -9.56 -13.37 19.64
N LEU A 60 -9.20 -12.19 20.16
CA LEU A 60 -10.12 -11.06 20.26
C LEU A 60 -10.07 -10.23 18.97
N VAL A 61 -11.15 -10.22 18.20
CA VAL A 61 -11.18 -9.55 16.88
C VAL A 61 -11.62 -8.10 16.98
N LEU A 62 -12.58 -7.83 17.87
CA LEU A 62 -13.21 -6.52 18.01
C LEU A 62 -13.52 -6.26 19.48
N LEU A 63 -13.10 -5.10 19.96
CA LEU A 63 -13.50 -4.50 21.22
C LEU A 63 -14.37 -3.28 20.92
N LEU A 64 -15.67 -3.39 21.20
CA LEU A 64 -16.62 -2.28 21.13
C LEU A 64 -16.81 -1.76 22.55
N VAL A 65 -16.41 -0.52 22.82
CA VAL A 65 -16.27 -0.02 24.19
C VAL A 65 -16.76 1.41 24.36
N ARG A 66 -17.61 1.64 25.37
CA ARG A 66 -18.01 2.99 25.78
C ARG A 66 -16.89 3.69 26.53
N HIS A 67 -16.65 4.97 26.22
CA HIS A 67 -15.73 5.78 27.02
C HIS A 67 -16.23 5.88 28.48
N VAL A 68 -15.31 5.79 29.45
CA VAL A 68 -15.61 5.98 30.88
C VAL A 68 -14.71 7.06 31.49
N LEU A 69 -15.17 7.68 32.57
CA LEU A 69 -14.51 8.85 33.19
C LEU A 69 -13.09 8.58 33.75
N ASP A 70 -12.74 7.33 34.05
CA ASP A 70 -11.40 6.95 34.53
C ASP A 70 -10.48 6.64 33.34
N GLU A 71 -9.90 7.70 32.75
CA GLU A 71 -9.05 7.62 31.56
C GLU A 71 -7.80 6.72 31.75
N GLY A 72 -7.27 6.65 32.98
CA GLY A 72 -6.10 5.84 33.31
C GLY A 72 -6.39 4.35 33.16
N LYS A 73 -7.43 3.86 33.87
CA LYS A 73 -7.87 2.47 33.76
C LYS A 73 -8.38 2.13 32.36
N PHE A 74 -8.98 3.10 31.69
CA PHE A 74 -9.46 2.91 30.33
C PHE A 74 -8.31 2.64 29.36
N ARG A 75 -7.25 3.46 29.40
CA ARG A 75 -6.05 3.23 28.59
C ARG A 75 -5.37 1.91 28.91
N GLU A 76 -5.32 1.51 30.18
CA GLU A 76 -4.80 0.20 30.57
C GLU A 76 -5.58 -0.95 29.94
N LEU A 77 -6.91 -0.88 29.91
CA LEU A 77 -7.76 -1.88 29.26
C LEU A 77 -7.47 -1.96 27.75
N LEU A 78 -7.41 -0.81 27.06
CA LEU A 78 -7.14 -0.76 25.63
C LEU A 78 -5.75 -1.31 25.28
N ALA A 79 -4.73 -0.93 26.06
CA ALA A 79 -3.37 -1.43 25.90
C ALA A 79 -3.33 -2.95 26.12
N ARG A 80 -4.03 -3.45 27.14
CA ARG A 80 -4.15 -4.88 27.42
C ARG A 80 -4.82 -5.63 26.27
N ALA A 81 -5.88 -5.09 25.67
CA ALA A 81 -6.52 -5.73 24.52
C ALA A 81 -5.55 -5.87 23.33
N LYS A 82 -4.78 -4.81 23.03
CA LYS A 82 -3.75 -4.81 21.97
C LYS A 82 -2.58 -5.74 22.29
N GLU A 83 -2.22 -5.89 23.56
CA GLU A 83 -1.20 -6.84 24.03
C GLU A 83 -1.65 -8.30 23.88
N VAL A 84 -2.89 -8.60 24.30
CA VAL A 84 -3.45 -9.97 24.26
C VAL A 84 -3.72 -10.43 22.84
N THR A 85 -4.21 -9.54 21.97
CA THR A 85 -4.40 -9.85 20.55
C THR A 85 -3.86 -8.71 19.69
N PRO A 86 -2.58 -8.80 19.27
CA PRO A 86 -1.99 -7.84 18.34
C PRO A 86 -2.82 -7.77 17.05
N GLY A 87 -3.47 -6.63 16.81
CA GLY A 87 -4.33 -6.41 15.65
C GLY A 87 -5.82 -6.39 15.94
N VAL A 88 -6.27 -6.62 17.19
CA VAL A 88 -7.67 -6.38 17.60
C VAL A 88 -8.13 -5.00 17.15
N ARG A 89 -9.35 -4.89 16.64
CA ARG A 89 -9.96 -3.61 16.32
C ARG A 89 -10.69 -3.04 17.53
N VAL A 90 -10.56 -1.74 17.74
CA VAL A 90 -11.18 -1.05 18.87
C VAL A 90 -12.08 0.05 18.33
N ILE A 91 -13.38 -0.09 18.58
CA ILE A 91 -14.38 0.95 18.32
C ILE A 91 -14.74 1.59 19.66
N LEU A 92 -14.38 2.86 19.81
CA LEU A 92 -14.74 3.70 20.93
C LEU A 92 -16.04 4.43 20.61
N TYR A 93 -16.98 4.49 21.55
CA TYR A 93 -18.17 5.32 21.38
C TYR A 93 -18.52 6.11 22.64
N ALA A 94 -18.97 7.34 22.46
CA ALA A 94 -19.52 8.21 23.50
C ALA A 94 -20.08 9.50 22.88
N ASP A 95 -21.12 10.08 23.48
CA ASP A 95 -21.67 11.37 23.05
C ASP A 95 -20.79 12.56 23.49
N ASP A 96 -20.21 12.49 24.69
CA ASP A 96 -19.33 13.51 25.25
C ASP A 96 -17.86 13.09 25.23
N LEU A 97 -17.39 12.54 24.10
CA LEU A 97 -16.00 12.12 23.97
C LEU A 97 -15.08 13.34 23.85
N ASP A 98 -14.11 13.49 24.78
CA ASP A 98 -13.08 14.51 24.64
C ASP A 98 -12.28 14.28 23.34
N PRO A 99 -12.29 15.25 22.40
CA PRO A 99 -11.54 15.12 21.15
C PRO A 99 -10.03 14.96 21.40
N GLY A 100 -9.50 15.53 22.49
CA GLY A 100 -8.10 15.40 22.88
C GLY A 100 -7.73 13.97 23.25
N PHE A 101 -8.53 13.33 24.10
CA PHE A 101 -8.38 11.92 24.47
C PHE A 101 -8.48 11.01 23.25
N ALA A 102 -9.53 11.15 22.43
CA ALA A 102 -9.77 10.31 21.26
C ALA A 102 -8.60 10.38 20.27
N ALA A 103 -8.14 11.60 19.96
CA ALA A 103 -7.00 11.81 19.07
C ALA A 103 -5.70 11.22 19.65
N ALA A 104 -5.48 11.35 20.96
CA ALA A 104 -4.30 10.77 21.61
C ALA A 104 -4.35 9.23 21.59
N ALA A 105 -5.49 8.63 21.94
CA ALA A 105 -5.65 7.18 21.94
C ALA A 105 -5.51 6.57 20.53
N LYS A 106 -6.02 7.25 19.50
CA LYS A 106 -5.81 6.87 18.09
C LYS A 106 -4.35 6.98 17.66
N ARG A 107 -3.69 8.10 17.97
CA ARG A 107 -2.26 8.31 17.66
C ARG A 107 -1.37 7.24 18.32
N ASP A 108 -1.74 6.81 19.51
CA ASP A 108 -1.02 5.77 20.27
C ASP A 108 -1.41 4.35 19.81
N GLY A 109 -2.32 4.20 18.83
CA GLY A 109 -2.75 2.91 18.26
C GLY A 109 -3.71 2.10 19.13
N LEU A 110 -4.28 2.72 20.18
CA LEU A 110 -5.17 2.07 21.14
C LEU A 110 -6.63 2.03 20.66
N VAL A 111 -7.04 2.98 19.82
CA VAL A 111 -8.38 3.09 19.25
C VAL A 111 -8.28 3.15 17.73
N ASP A 112 -9.11 2.39 17.03
CA ASP A 112 -9.16 2.40 15.57
C ASP A 112 -10.22 3.39 15.06
N ILE A 113 -11.42 3.38 15.65
CA ILE A 113 -12.55 4.20 15.23
C ILE A 113 -13.20 4.82 16.47
N SER A 114 -13.64 6.08 16.38
CA SER A 114 -14.47 6.71 17.41
C SER A 114 -15.78 7.22 16.83
N ILE A 115 -16.91 6.90 17.47
CA ILE A 115 -18.25 7.29 17.02
C ILE A 115 -19.09 7.90 18.15
N ALA A 116 -20.17 8.59 17.78
CA ALA A 116 -21.23 8.98 18.72
C ALA A 116 -22.01 7.74 19.21
N GLU A 117 -22.86 7.88 20.23
CA GLU A 117 -23.61 6.74 20.74
C GLU A 117 -24.48 6.09 19.65
N PRO A 118 -24.28 4.79 19.38
CA PRO A 118 -24.90 4.16 18.22
C PRO A 118 -26.33 3.67 18.46
N TRP A 119 -26.83 3.77 19.70
CA TRP A 119 -27.93 2.95 20.17
C TRP A 119 -29.32 3.40 19.69
N GLU A 120 -29.45 4.57 19.07
CA GLU A 120 -30.72 4.95 18.42
C GLU A 120 -31.07 4.01 17.25
N ALA A 121 -30.09 3.70 16.39
CA ALA A 121 -30.24 2.87 15.18
C ALA A 121 -28.95 2.07 14.87
N PRO A 122 -28.61 1.06 15.70
CA PRO A 122 -27.35 0.31 15.59
C PRO A 122 -27.17 -0.38 14.24
N GLU A 123 -28.25 -0.77 13.56
CA GLU A 123 -28.20 -1.38 12.23
C GLU A 123 -27.65 -0.41 11.18
N THR A 124 -27.89 0.89 11.34
CA THR A 124 -27.39 1.91 10.40
C THR A 124 -26.07 2.50 10.86
N SER A 125 -25.89 2.70 12.18
CA SER A 125 -24.72 3.35 12.77
C SER A 125 -23.55 2.40 12.99
N LEU A 126 -23.79 1.15 13.44
CA LEU A 126 -22.73 0.17 13.74
C LEU A 126 -22.46 -0.80 12.61
N GLN A 127 -23.48 -1.25 11.88
CA GLN A 127 -23.29 -2.31 10.87
C GLN A 127 -22.15 -2.05 9.86
N PRO A 128 -22.08 -0.89 9.18
CA PRO A 128 -20.98 -0.65 8.26
C PRO A 128 -19.61 -0.60 8.97
N ILE A 129 -19.57 -0.03 10.18
CA ILE A 129 -18.34 0.18 10.95
C ILE A 129 -17.79 -1.14 11.51
N VAL A 130 -18.67 -1.97 12.07
CA VAL A 130 -18.34 -3.29 12.58
C VAL A 130 -17.88 -4.20 11.44
N ARG A 131 -18.58 -4.20 10.31
CA ARG A 131 -18.18 -4.99 9.13
C ARG A 131 -16.82 -4.56 8.59
N ASP A 132 -16.58 -3.25 8.49
CA ASP A 132 -15.28 -2.72 8.08
C ASP A 132 -14.18 -3.10 9.07
N ALA A 133 -14.43 -3.00 10.37
CA ALA A 133 -13.48 -3.40 11.41
C ALA A 133 -13.16 -4.91 11.35
N LEU A 134 -14.17 -5.77 11.22
CA LEU A 134 -13.97 -7.22 11.11
C LEU A 134 -13.18 -7.58 9.85
N ARG A 135 -13.51 -7.00 8.70
CA ARG A 135 -12.73 -7.17 7.46
C ARG A 135 -11.30 -6.65 7.61
N ALA A 136 -11.13 -5.52 8.28
CA ALA A 136 -9.82 -4.95 8.56
C ALA A 136 -9.00 -5.85 9.50
N TRP A 137 -9.64 -6.58 10.42
CA TRP A 137 -8.98 -7.57 11.27
C TRP A 137 -8.57 -8.81 10.47
N GLU A 138 -9.46 -9.36 9.64
CA GLU A 138 -9.16 -10.50 8.75
C GLU A 138 -7.95 -10.21 7.83
N THR A 139 -7.77 -8.94 7.46
CA THR A 139 -6.72 -8.48 6.54
C THR A 139 -5.46 -7.90 7.21
N THR A 140 -5.40 -7.73 8.54
CA THR A 140 -4.16 -7.29 9.24
C THR A 140 -3.85 -8.02 10.56
N GLY A 141 -4.88 -8.46 11.29
CA GLY A 141 -4.78 -8.98 12.67
C GLY A 141 -4.80 -10.51 12.75
N ALA A 142 -5.31 -11.19 11.72
CA ALA A 142 -5.33 -12.65 11.65
C ALA A 142 -3.92 -13.28 11.75
N THR A 143 -2.88 -12.54 11.37
CA THR A 143 -1.48 -13.00 11.34
C THR A 143 -0.90 -13.33 12.73
N SER A 144 -1.43 -12.76 13.82
CA SER A 144 -0.89 -12.99 15.18
C SER A 144 -1.64 -14.05 16.00
N ALA A 145 -2.86 -14.41 15.56
CA ALA A 145 -3.77 -15.26 16.32
C ALA A 145 -4.03 -16.63 15.68
N LEU A 146 -3.63 -16.82 14.42
CA LEU A 146 -3.64 -18.12 13.75
C LEU A 146 -2.43 -18.95 14.22
N ALA A 147 -2.60 -20.28 14.36
CA ALA A 147 -1.47 -21.14 14.66
C ALA A 147 -0.44 -21.05 13.53
N ALA A 148 0.85 -21.25 13.81
CA ALA A 148 1.92 -21.20 12.82
C ALA A 148 1.70 -22.10 11.59
N ASN A 149 0.83 -23.12 11.70
CA ASN A 149 0.47 -24.04 10.62
C ASN A 149 -0.71 -23.57 9.75
N ASP A 150 -1.38 -22.47 10.11
CA ASP A 150 -2.59 -21.96 9.41
C ASP A 150 -2.29 -20.73 8.53
N ILE A 151 -1.04 -20.27 8.46
CA ILE A 151 -0.59 -19.12 7.66
C ILE A 151 0.62 -19.48 6.79
N VAL A 152 0.89 -18.66 5.77
CA VAL A 152 2.05 -18.87 4.89
C VAL A 152 3.33 -18.67 5.70
N GLN A 153 4.26 -19.60 5.62
CA GLN A 153 5.60 -19.47 6.21
C GLN A 153 6.60 -19.10 5.12
N ILE A 154 7.37 -18.04 5.34
CA ILE A 154 8.50 -17.66 4.50
C ILE A 154 9.76 -18.02 5.29
N ILE A 155 10.56 -18.94 4.77
CA ILE A 155 11.78 -19.42 5.39
C ILE A 155 12.93 -18.90 4.53
N GLY A 156 13.79 -18.05 5.09
CA GLY A 156 14.91 -17.47 4.33
C GLY A 156 15.70 -16.42 5.10
N ASP A 157 16.90 -16.14 4.61
CA ASP A 157 17.80 -15.15 5.20
C ASP A 157 17.29 -13.72 4.99
N GLN A 158 17.49 -12.84 5.98
CA GLN A 158 16.98 -11.47 5.94
C GLN A 158 17.63 -10.57 4.87
N TRP A 159 18.83 -10.92 4.41
CA TRP A 159 19.64 -10.24 3.41
C TRP A 159 19.49 -10.84 2.03
N ALA A 160 18.84 -12.02 1.91
CA ALA A 160 18.51 -12.61 0.63
C ALA A 160 17.49 -11.73 -0.14
N PRO A 161 17.83 -11.23 -1.36
CA PRO A 161 16.94 -10.36 -2.12
C PRO A 161 15.56 -10.97 -2.36
N ARG A 162 15.50 -12.28 -2.69
CA ARG A 162 14.23 -12.96 -2.93
C ARG A 162 13.37 -13.04 -1.66
N CYS A 163 13.98 -13.29 -0.50
CA CYS A 163 13.25 -13.31 0.77
C CYS A 163 12.64 -11.94 1.06
N HIS A 164 13.38 -10.85 0.79
CA HIS A 164 12.84 -9.49 0.88
C HIS A 164 11.66 -9.29 -0.08
N ASP A 165 11.82 -9.64 -1.36
CA ASP A 165 10.81 -9.40 -2.39
C ASP A 165 9.50 -10.15 -2.11
N VAL A 166 9.58 -11.42 -1.70
CA VAL A 166 8.41 -12.22 -1.33
C VAL A 166 7.72 -11.63 -0.11
N ARG A 167 8.47 -11.21 0.92
CA ARG A 167 7.90 -10.61 2.13
C ARG A 167 7.20 -9.29 1.83
N ASP A 168 7.80 -8.44 1.00
CA ASP A 168 7.20 -7.20 0.54
C ASP A 168 5.93 -7.47 -0.29
N LEU A 169 5.98 -8.45 -1.20
CA LEU A 169 4.83 -8.88 -1.99
C LEU A 169 3.68 -9.36 -1.11
N MET A 170 3.93 -10.28 -0.17
CA MET A 170 2.92 -10.80 0.75
C MET A 170 2.34 -9.69 1.63
N ALA A 171 3.18 -8.78 2.14
CA ALA A 171 2.72 -7.63 2.91
C ALA A 171 1.83 -6.70 2.07
N ARG A 172 2.21 -6.40 0.83
CA ARG A 172 1.42 -5.57 -0.08
C ARG A 172 0.09 -6.24 -0.45
N HIS A 173 0.07 -7.55 -0.75
CA HIS A 173 -1.14 -8.32 -1.02
C HIS A 173 -1.97 -8.64 0.24
N ARG A 174 -1.47 -8.29 1.43
CA ARG A 174 -2.09 -8.57 2.73
C ARG A 174 -2.34 -10.06 2.96
N VAL A 175 -1.47 -10.88 2.42
CA VAL A 175 -1.42 -12.31 2.71
C VAL A 175 -0.74 -12.45 4.08
N PRO A 176 -1.43 -12.99 5.10
CA PRO A 176 -0.82 -13.22 6.40
C PRO A 176 0.34 -14.21 6.24
N TYR A 177 1.52 -13.83 6.74
CA TYR A 177 2.69 -14.69 6.72
C TYR A 177 3.48 -14.64 8.03
N GLN A 178 4.18 -15.72 8.32
CA GLN A 178 5.23 -15.79 9.31
C GLN A 178 6.58 -15.91 8.60
N TRP A 179 7.52 -15.05 8.93
CA TRP A 179 8.90 -15.20 8.45
C TRP A 179 9.74 -15.93 9.49
N ILE A 180 10.51 -16.93 9.04
CA ILE A 180 11.43 -17.75 9.83
C ILE A 180 12.82 -17.49 9.26
N GLU A 181 13.68 -16.84 10.04
CA GLU A 181 15.04 -16.53 9.65
C GLU A 181 15.88 -17.82 9.60
N THR A 182 16.59 -18.01 8.49
CA THR A 182 17.57 -19.08 8.33
C THR A 182 18.96 -18.52 8.55
N GLY A 183 19.65 -19.04 9.55
CA GLY A 183 21.01 -18.67 9.91
C GLY A 183 21.10 -17.75 11.12
N SER A 184 22.20 -17.85 11.88
CA SER A 184 22.45 -16.96 13.03
C SER A 184 23.36 -15.79 12.65
N GLU A 185 23.28 -14.66 13.37
CA GLU A 185 24.23 -13.54 13.18
C GLU A 185 25.71 -13.97 13.38
N ASP A 186 25.94 -15.12 14.04
CA ASP A 186 27.26 -15.69 14.38
C ASP A 186 27.74 -16.77 13.38
N GLU A 187 26.96 -17.13 12.36
CA GLU A 187 27.40 -18.04 11.30
C GLU A 187 28.22 -17.29 10.23
N ASP A 188 29.33 -17.90 9.80
CA ASP A 188 30.18 -17.39 8.72
C ASP A 188 29.37 -17.27 7.42
N ASP A 189 29.51 -16.16 6.69
CA ASP A 189 28.71 -15.85 5.48
C ASP A 189 28.78 -16.95 4.40
N GLU A 190 29.89 -17.72 4.32
CA GLU A 190 30.07 -18.80 3.34
C GLU A 190 29.12 -20.01 3.52
N ASP A 191 28.52 -20.18 4.71
CA ASP A 191 27.64 -21.31 5.03
C ASP A 191 26.13 -20.93 4.97
N ARG A 192 25.79 -19.68 4.62
CA ARG A 192 24.39 -19.23 4.55
C ARG A 192 23.69 -19.74 3.30
N ASP A 193 22.49 -20.30 3.49
CA ASP A 193 21.60 -20.71 2.40
C ASP A 193 20.76 -19.50 1.93
N PRO A 194 20.99 -18.95 0.72
CA PRO A 194 20.23 -17.82 0.20
C PRO A 194 18.82 -18.22 -0.28
N THR A 195 18.51 -19.51 -0.29
CA THR A 195 17.26 -20.06 -0.83
C THR A 195 16.06 -19.59 0.00
N THR A 196 15.09 -18.97 -0.67
CA THR A 196 13.82 -18.58 -0.04
C THR A 196 12.78 -19.67 -0.27
N ARG A 197 12.29 -20.25 0.82
CA ARG A 197 11.23 -21.29 0.79
C ARG A 197 9.93 -20.75 1.32
N ILE A 198 8.83 -21.17 0.72
CA ILE A 198 7.49 -20.72 1.07
C ILE A 198 6.61 -21.93 1.31
N VAL A 199 6.18 -22.11 2.56
CA VAL A 199 5.32 -23.21 2.98
C VAL A 199 3.90 -22.68 3.16
N PHE A 200 2.94 -23.28 2.48
CA PHE A 200 1.54 -22.88 2.52
C PHE A 200 0.77 -23.69 3.58
N PRO A 201 -0.39 -23.19 4.05
CA PRO A 201 -1.23 -23.90 5.03
C PRO A 201 -1.69 -25.30 4.58
N ASP A 202 -1.76 -25.54 3.26
CA ASP A 202 -2.09 -26.84 2.68
C ASP A 202 -0.92 -27.85 2.72
N GLY A 203 0.23 -27.46 3.30
CA GLY A 203 1.44 -28.26 3.41
C GLY A 203 2.30 -28.30 2.15
N THR A 204 1.92 -27.60 1.09
CA THR A 204 2.77 -27.48 -0.10
C THR A 204 3.90 -26.48 0.11
N GLU A 205 5.02 -26.71 -0.57
CA GLU A 205 6.22 -25.90 -0.47
C GLU A 205 6.63 -25.44 -1.87
N LEU A 206 6.99 -24.15 -1.98
CA LEU A 206 7.65 -23.58 -3.15
C LEU A 206 9.06 -23.13 -2.77
N VAL A 207 10.04 -23.44 -3.62
CA VAL A 207 11.45 -23.10 -3.43
C VAL A 207 11.84 -22.07 -4.49
N ASP A 208 12.28 -20.90 -4.06
CA ASP A 208 12.53 -19.71 -4.89
C ASP A 208 11.48 -19.48 -6.00
N PRO A 209 10.17 -19.44 -5.66
CA PRO A 209 9.14 -19.28 -6.67
C PRO A 209 9.24 -17.92 -7.36
N SER A 210 8.81 -17.83 -8.61
CA SER A 210 8.55 -16.54 -9.26
C SER A 210 7.32 -15.84 -8.65
N ASP A 211 7.14 -14.56 -8.94
CA ASP A 211 5.93 -13.83 -8.51
C ASP A 211 4.66 -14.41 -9.16
N GLU A 212 4.76 -14.94 -10.38
CA GLU A 212 3.66 -15.61 -11.08
C GLU A 212 3.30 -16.94 -10.41
N ASP A 213 4.29 -17.76 -10.01
CA ASP A 213 4.06 -19.00 -9.25
C ASP A 213 3.34 -18.70 -7.93
N LEU A 214 3.76 -17.65 -7.23
CA LEU A 214 3.12 -17.17 -6.00
C LEU A 214 1.70 -16.71 -6.25
N ALA A 215 1.48 -15.91 -7.29
CA ALA A 215 0.16 -15.39 -7.61
C ALA A 215 -0.82 -16.52 -7.94
N GLN A 216 -0.42 -17.48 -8.76
CA GLN A 216 -1.23 -18.66 -9.07
C GLN A 216 -1.52 -19.49 -7.82
N LYS A 217 -0.52 -19.70 -6.96
CA LYS A 217 -0.69 -20.47 -5.72
C LYS A 217 -1.64 -19.80 -4.72
N LEU A 218 -1.66 -18.46 -4.72
CA LEU A 218 -2.57 -17.64 -3.90
C LEU A 218 -3.96 -17.47 -4.54
N GLY A 219 -4.19 -18.01 -5.74
CA GLY A 219 -5.47 -17.95 -6.44
C GLY A 219 -5.73 -16.61 -7.14
N PHE A 220 -4.68 -15.82 -7.40
CA PHE A 220 -4.79 -14.60 -8.20
C PHE A 220 -4.87 -14.94 -9.70
N SER A 221 -5.69 -14.18 -10.44
CA SER A 221 -5.77 -14.33 -11.89
C SER A 221 -4.51 -13.75 -12.54
N THR A 222 -3.92 -14.52 -13.45
CA THR A 222 -2.71 -14.16 -14.22
C THR A 222 -2.95 -14.27 -15.72
N SER A 223 -4.14 -14.65 -16.18
CA SER A 223 -4.47 -14.78 -17.59
C SER A 223 -5.87 -14.24 -17.87
N PRO A 224 -6.09 -13.58 -19.02
CA PRO A 224 -7.39 -13.05 -19.36
C PRO A 224 -8.43 -14.17 -19.55
N GLU A 225 -9.61 -14.00 -18.95
CA GLU A 225 -10.75 -14.89 -19.14
C GLU A 225 -11.37 -14.74 -20.54
N GLU A 226 -11.26 -13.55 -21.14
CA GLU A 226 -11.87 -13.19 -22.41
C GLU A 226 -10.83 -12.67 -23.40
N SER A 227 -11.06 -12.90 -24.70
CA SER A 227 -10.20 -12.35 -25.75
C SER A 227 -10.51 -10.89 -26.09
N PHE A 228 -11.60 -10.33 -25.54
CA PHE A 228 -12.12 -9.01 -25.90
C PHE A 228 -12.76 -8.26 -24.73
N TYR A 229 -12.39 -6.98 -24.58
CA TYR A 229 -12.94 -6.08 -23.55
C TYR A 229 -13.43 -4.75 -24.14
N ASP A 230 -14.38 -4.10 -23.47
CA ASP A 230 -14.77 -2.74 -23.84
C ASP A 230 -13.70 -1.73 -23.37
N LEU A 231 -13.09 -2.01 -22.22
CA LEU A 231 -12.03 -1.21 -21.62
C LEU A 231 -10.91 -2.08 -21.03
N VAL A 232 -9.67 -1.83 -21.47
CA VAL A 232 -8.44 -2.33 -20.81
C VAL A 232 -7.82 -1.21 -20.01
N ILE A 233 -7.53 -1.44 -18.74
CA ILE A 233 -6.88 -0.49 -17.83
C ILE A 233 -5.48 -0.98 -17.53
N VAL A 234 -4.45 -0.22 -17.92
CA VAL A 234 -3.05 -0.54 -17.62
C VAL A 234 -2.65 0.18 -16.33
N GLY A 235 -2.55 -0.56 -15.24
CA GLY A 235 -2.19 -0.08 -13.89
C GLY A 235 -3.38 -0.06 -12.92
N GLY A 236 -3.23 -0.77 -11.80
CA GLY A 236 -4.17 -0.91 -10.69
C GLY A 236 -3.93 0.09 -9.55
N GLY A 237 -3.39 1.28 -9.82
CA GLY A 237 -3.33 2.38 -8.84
C GLY A 237 -4.70 3.05 -8.60
N PRO A 238 -4.77 4.13 -7.79
CA PRO A 238 -6.05 4.79 -7.49
C PRO A 238 -6.84 5.25 -8.71
N ALA A 239 -6.16 5.71 -9.77
CA ALA A 239 -6.82 6.09 -11.03
C ALA A 239 -7.42 4.88 -11.77
N GLY A 240 -6.68 3.77 -11.87
CA GLY A 240 -7.14 2.57 -12.55
C GLY A 240 -8.26 1.87 -11.79
N LEU A 241 -8.13 1.74 -10.47
CA LEU A 241 -9.17 1.17 -9.60
C LEU A 241 -10.46 1.99 -9.64
N ALA A 242 -10.36 3.32 -9.61
CA ALA A 242 -11.53 4.18 -9.75
C ALA A 242 -12.20 3.99 -11.11
N ALA A 243 -11.42 4.00 -12.19
CA ALA A 243 -11.96 3.77 -13.53
C ALA A 243 -12.63 2.39 -13.66
N ALA A 244 -12.05 1.35 -13.06
CA ALA A 244 -12.61 0.01 -13.09
C ALA A 244 -13.98 -0.10 -12.40
N VAL A 245 -14.11 0.50 -11.22
CA VAL A 245 -15.39 0.57 -10.49
C VAL A 245 -16.44 1.26 -11.34
N TYR A 246 -16.14 2.44 -11.88
CA TYR A 246 -17.09 3.20 -12.69
C TYR A 246 -17.45 2.45 -13.98
N ALA A 247 -16.46 1.99 -14.74
CA ALA A 247 -16.66 1.31 -16.02
C ALA A 247 -17.51 0.04 -15.86
N SER A 248 -17.19 -0.80 -14.88
CA SER A 248 -17.90 -2.06 -14.67
C SER A 248 -19.30 -1.82 -14.09
N SER A 249 -19.47 -0.82 -13.22
CA SER A 249 -20.79 -0.43 -12.72
C SER A 249 -21.73 0.12 -13.81
N GLU A 250 -21.15 0.69 -14.88
CA GLU A 250 -21.86 1.19 -16.06
C GLU A 250 -21.99 0.14 -17.18
N GLY A 251 -21.56 -1.11 -16.91
CA GLY A 251 -21.77 -2.27 -17.78
C GLY A 251 -20.69 -2.50 -18.84
N LEU A 252 -19.53 -1.84 -18.75
CA LEU A 252 -18.39 -2.12 -19.62
C LEU A 252 -17.65 -3.38 -19.15
N ARG A 253 -17.38 -4.31 -20.08
CA ARG A 253 -16.46 -5.42 -19.83
C ARG A 253 -15.05 -4.86 -19.65
N THR A 254 -14.53 -4.98 -18.45
CA THR A 254 -13.34 -4.24 -18.02
C THR A 254 -12.30 -5.18 -17.42
N VAL A 255 -11.04 -5.03 -17.87
CA VAL A 255 -9.89 -5.73 -17.29
C VAL A 255 -8.84 -4.72 -16.82
N ILE A 256 -8.26 -4.94 -15.64
CA ILE A 256 -7.07 -4.26 -15.15
C ILE A 256 -5.86 -5.17 -15.39
N ILE A 257 -4.80 -4.62 -15.98
CA ILE A 257 -3.47 -5.23 -16.04
C ILE A 257 -2.62 -4.56 -14.96
N GLU A 258 -2.25 -5.30 -13.92
CA GLU A 258 -1.39 -4.84 -12.84
C GLU A 258 -0.17 -5.77 -12.72
N ARG A 259 1.01 -5.15 -12.73
CA ARG A 259 2.30 -5.86 -12.69
C ARG A 259 2.70 -6.26 -11.27
N ASP A 260 2.20 -5.52 -10.29
CA ASP A 260 2.55 -5.59 -8.88
C ASP A 260 1.28 -5.91 -8.07
N VAL A 261 0.98 -5.09 -7.07
CA VAL A 261 -0.19 -5.18 -6.21
C VAL A 261 -1.12 -4.00 -6.51
N PRO A 262 -2.45 -4.22 -6.56
CA PRO A 262 -3.40 -3.12 -6.64
C PRO A 262 -3.20 -2.10 -5.51
N GLY A 263 -3.33 -0.82 -5.86
CA GLY A 263 -3.06 0.33 -5.01
C GLY A 263 -1.89 1.18 -5.51
N GLY A 264 -0.99 0.61 -6.31
CA GLY A 264 0.18 1.29 -6.85
C GLY A 264 0.99 2.01 -5.77
N GLN A 265 1.57 3.16 -6.11
CA GLN A 265 2.35 3.98 -5.17
C GLN A 265 1.54 4.45 -3.94
N ALA A 266 0.23 4.65 -4.08
CA ALA A 266 -0.58 5.05 -2.94
C ALA A 266 -0.70 3.92 -1.91
N GLY A 267 -0.66 2.67 -2.35
CA GLY A 267 -0.78 1.47 -1.50
C GLY A 267 0.25 1.40 -0.37
N SER A 268 1.46 1.94 -0.58
CA SER A 268 2.52 1.97 0.43
C SER A 268 2.39 3.10 1.47
N SER A 269 1.41 4.00 1.31
CA SER A 269 1.18 5.09 2.25
C SER A 269 0.63 4.57 3.58
N ALA A 270 1.35 4.81 4.68
CA ALA A 270 0.93 4.38 6.02
C ALA A 270 -0.40 5.04 6.47
N LEU A 271 -0.60 6.30 6.12
CA LEU A 271 -1.81 7.06 6.43
C LEU A 271 -2.07 8.14 5.38
N ILE A 272 -3.32 8.26 4.94
CA ILE A 272 -3.82 9.27 4.01
C ILE A 272 -4.92 10.07 4.74
N GLU A 273 -4.56 11.23 5.26
CA GLU A 273 -5.49 12.11 6.02
C GLU A 273 -6.22 13.11 5.11
N ASN A 274 -5.77 13.28 3.88
CA ASN A 274 -6.29 14.28 2.94
C ASN A 274 -7.22 13.69 1.87
N TYR A 275 -7.80 12.52 2.13
CA TYR A 275 -8.79 11.88 1.25
C TYR A 275 -10.19 12.08 1.81
N LEU A 276 -11.02 12.81 1.07
CA LEU A 276 -12.36 13.22 1.51
C LEU A 276 -13.24 12.00 1.81
N GLY A 277 -14.00 12.08 2.90
CA GLY A 277 -14.88 11.00 3.38
C GLY A 277 -14.27 10.14 4.50
N PHE A 278 -12.99 10.33 4.82
CA PHE A 278 -12.30 9.58 5.88
C PHE A 278 -11.70 10.56 6.90
N PRO A 279 -12.50 11.02 7.88
CA PRO A 279 -12.07 12.04 8.85
C PRO A 279 -10.88 11.59 9.72
N ASP A 280 -10.75 10.29 9.95
CA ASP A 280 -9.63 9.67 10.68
C ASP A 280 -8.46 9.28 9.76
N GLY A 281 -8.59 9.56 8.46
CA GLY A 281 -7.74 9.01 7.42
C GLY A 281 -7.90 7.50 7.25
N LEU A 282 -7.14 6.94 6.32
CA LEU A 282 -7.00 5.50 6.12
C LEU A 282 -5.63 5.19 5.53
N SER A 283 -5.17 3.95 5.66
CA SER A 283 -3.94 3.54 4.97
C SER A 283 -4.18 3.42 3.46
N GLY A 284 -3.11 3.58 2.67
CA GLY A 284 -3.17 3.40 1.23
C GLY A 284 -3.57 1.98 0.81
N ALA A 285 -3.04 0.98 1.51
CA ALA A 285 -3.39 -0.42 1.30
C ALA A 285 -4.88 -0.71 1.58
N GLU A 286 -5.44 -0.06 2.60
CA GLU A 286 -6.87 -0.15 2.91
C GLU A 286 -7.73 0.47 1.81
N LEU A 287 -7.36 1.67 1.33
CA LEU A 287 -8.06 2.31 0.22
C LEU A 287 -8.06 1.40 -1.03
N ALA A 288 -6.91 0.83 -1.36
CA ALA A 288 -6.74 -0.06 -2.51
C ALA A 288 -7.59 -1.34 -2.38
N SER A 289 -7.52 -2.01 -1.24
CA SER A 289 -8.28 -3.25 -0.98
C SER A 289 -9.79 -3.02 -1.06
N ARG A 290 -10.29 -1.91 -0.49
CA ARG A 290 -11.70 -1.52 -0.62
C ARG A 290 -12.10 -1.30 -2.08
N ALA A 291 -11.25 -0.63 -2.86
CA ALA A 291 -11.52 -0.36 -4.27
C ALA A 291 -11.45 -1.63 -5.15
N VAL A 292 -10.52 -2.54 -4.89
CA VAL A 292 -10.45 -3.87 -5.55
C VAL A 292 -11.75 -4.64 -5.28
N THR A 293 -12.18 -4.70 -4.02
CA THR A 293 -13.43 -5.39 -3.64
C THR A 293 -14.63 -4.79 -4.38
N GLN A 294 -14.68 -3.46 -4.53
CA GLN A 294 -15.75 -2.80 -5.29
C GLN A 294 -15.68 -3.12 -6.79
N ALA A 295 -14.50 -3.07 -7.39
CA ALA A 295 -14.31 -3.36 -8.82
C ALA A 295 -14.73 -4.80 -9.16
N GLN A 296 -14.23 -5.77 -8.39
CA GLN A 296 -14.57 -7.19 -8.55
C GLN A 296 -16.06 -7.46 -8.34
N LYS A 297 -16.70 -6.77 -7.37
CA LYS A 297 -18.16 -6.86 -7.15
C LYS A 297 -18.96 -6.50 -8.41
N PHE A 298 -18.45 -5.57 -9.23
CA PHE A 298 -19.09 -5.18 -10.50
C PHE A 298 -18.61 -6.00 -11.71
N GLY A 299 -17.76 -7.01 -11.51
CA GLY A 299 -17.27 -7.87 -12.58
C GLY A 299 -16.00 -7.36 -13.28
N THR A 300 -15.25 -6.43 -12.67
CA THR A 300 -13.91 -6.13 -13.16
C THR A 300 -13.01 -7.35 -13.01
N GLU A 301 -12.37 -7.75 -14.09
CA GLU A 301 -11.28 -8.71 -14.06
C GLU A 301 -9.95 -8.01 -13.73
N ILE A 302 -9.12 -8.62 -12.89
CA ILE A 302 -7.83 -8.06 -12.48
C ILE A 302 -6.75 -9.11 -12.72
N LEU A 303 -5.91 -8.84 -13.71
CA LEU A 303 -4.71 -9.63 -13.99
C LEU A 303 -3.56 -9.08 -13.15
N LEU A 304 -3.04 -9.93 -12.28
CA LEU A 304 -1.87 -9.66 -11.46
C LEU A 304 -0.61 -10.22 -12.11
N THR A 305 0.54 -9.68 -11.71
CA THR A 305 1.87 -10.08 -12.20
C THR A 305 2.03 -10.03 -13.73
N LYS A 306 1.28 -9.15 -14.40
CA LYS A 306 1.38 -8.95 -15.86
C LYS A 306 1.70 -7.51 -16.19
N SER A 307 2.65 -7.32 -17.09
CA SER A 307 3.04 -5.99 -17.59
C SER A 307 2.60 -5.82 -19.05
N ALA A 308 2.04 -4.66 -19.38
CA ALA A 308 1.85 -4.27 -20.78
C ALA A 308 3.20 -3.86 -21.40
N THR A 309 3.51 -4.45 -22.55
CA THR A 309 4.78 -4.27 -23.29
C THR A 309 4.58 -3.64 -24.66
N GLY A 310 3.36 -3.69 -25.20
CA GLY A 310 3.02 -3.11 -26.51
C GLY A 310 1.60 -2.55 -26.56
N LEU A 311 1.41 -1.48 -27.34
CA LEU A 311 0.09 -0.91 -27.64
C LEU A 311 0.03 -0.54 -29.12
N ARG A 312 -1.01 -0.99 -29.83
CA ARG A 312 -1.22 -0.64 -31.24
C ARG A 312 -2.69 -0.50 -31.61
N ASP A 313 -2.94 0.21 -32.72
CA ASP A 313 -4.23 0.24 -33.41
C ASP A 313 -4.27 -0.91 -34.41
N ASP A 314 -5.35 -1.71 -34.35
CA ASP A 314 -5.71 -2.62 -35.44
C ASP A 314 -7.16 -2.35 -35.86
N ARG A 315 -7.32 -1.65 -36.99
CA ARG A 315 -8.63 -1.36 -37.62
C ARG A 315 -9.61 -0.72 -36.63
N GLY A 316 -9.11 0.18 -35.79
CA GLY A 316 -9.90 0.89 -34.79
C GLY A 316 -10.05 0.16 -33.45
N TYR A 317 -9.57 -1.08 -33.30
CA TYR A 317 -9.41 -1.72 -32.00
C TYR A 317 -8.04 -1.42 -31.40
N ARG A 318 -7.92 -1.51 -30.08
CA ARG A 318 -6.66 -1.35 -29.36
C ARG A 318 -6.18 -2.73 -28.96
N LEU A 319 -4.94 -3.05 -29.34
CA LEU A 319 -4.30 -4.30 -28.94
C LEU A 319 -3.23 -3.96 -27.92
N VAL A 320 -3.33 -4.58 -26.75
CA VAL A 320 -2.34 -4.50 -25.67
C VAL A 320 -1.61 -5.83 -25.62
N GLU A 321 -0.29 -5.79 -25.81
CA GLU A 321 0.59 -6.95 -25.69
C GLU A 321 1.10 -7.03 -24.25
N LEU A 322 1.08 -8.23 -23.68
CA LEU A 322 1.62 -8.54 -22.35
C LEU A 322 3.07 -9.05 -22.45
N ASP A 323 3.74 -9.14 -21.31
CA ASP A 323 5.11 -9.62 -21.17
C ASP A 323 5.31 -11.11 -21.56
N ASP A 324 4.25 -11.90 -21.53
CA ASP A 324 4.24 -13.29 -22.02
C ASP A 324 3.87 -13.43 -23.51
N GLY A 325 3.65 -12.31 -24.20
CA GLY A 325 3.23 -12.27 -25.61
C GLY A 325 1.73 -12.45 -25.84
N THR A 326 0.93 -12.59 -24.78
CA THR A 326 -0.54 -12.57 -24.89
C THR A 326 -1.01 -11.22 -25.40
N GLU A 327 -2.01 -11.23 -26.29
CA GLU A 327 -2.61 -10.01 -26.81
C GLU A 327 -4.07 -9.87 -26.35
N ILE A 328 -4.38 -8.73 -25.73
CA ILE A 328 -5.72 -8.37 -25.32
C ILE A 328 -6.28 -7.34 -26.30
N VAL A 329 -7.44 -7.66 -26.90
CA VAL A 329 -8.15 -6.75 -27.81
C VAL A 329 -9.19 -5.94 -27.04
N SER A 330 -9.28 -4.65 -27.32
CA SER A 330 -10.31 -3.80 -26.72
C SER A 330 -10.83 -2.69 -27.63
N HIS A 331 -11.99 -2.13 -27.26
CA HIS A 331 -12.45 -0.89 -27.85
C HIS A 331 -11.61 0.32 -27.39
N THR A 332 -11.28 0.36 -26.10
CA THR A 332 -10.54 1.48 -25.49
C THR A 332 -9.49 1.01 -24.50
N VAL A 333 -8.48 1.85 -24.29
CA VAL A 333 -7.43 1.63 -23.28
C VAL A 333 -7.35 2.84 -22.37
N LEU A 334 -7.24 2.61 -21.07
CA LEU A 334 -6.88 3.61 -20.08
C LEU A 334 -5.46 3.33 -19.55
N LEU A 335 -4.56 4.27 -19.80
CA LEU A 335 -3.20 4.25 -19.28
C LEU A 335 -3.19 4.90 -17.87
N ALA A 336 -3.06 4.08 -16.83
CA ALA A 336 -3.14 4.47 -15.41
C ALA A 336 -1.98 3.94 -14.55
N MET A 337 -0.85 3.57 -15.16
CA MET A 337 0.33 2.97 -14.50
C MET A 337 1.11 3.88 -13.54
N GLY A 338 0.64 5.12 -13.33
CA GLY A 338 1.26 6.07 -12.41
C GLY A 338 2.74 6.35 -12.72
N VAL A 339 3.57 6.33 -11.68
CA VAL A 339 5.02 6.55 -11.75
C VAL A 339 5.73 5.57 -10.84
N ALA A 340 6.96 5.20 -11.18
CA ALA A 340 7.86 4.47 -10.29
C ALA A 340 8.93 5.43 -9.72
N TYR A 341 9.47 5.10 -8.56
CA TYR A 341 10.65 5.81 -8.06
C TYR A 341 11.79 5.69 -9.07
N ARG A 342 12.52 6.79 -9.26
CA ARG A 342 13.71 6.79 -10.09
C ARG A 342 14.76 5.86 -9.46
N ARG A 343 15.17 4.86 -10.24
CA ARG A 343 16.31 4.01 -9.89
C ARG A 343 17.60 4.82 -9.95
N PHE A 344 18.47 4.60 -8.97
CA PHE A 344 19.80 5.17 -8.94
C PHE A 344 20.74 4.23 -9.70
N THR A 345 21.46 4.75 -10.70
CA THR A 345 22.27 3.96 -11.62
C THR A 345 23.76 3.91 -11.21
N GLY A 346 24.10 4.30 -9.99
CA GLY A 346 25.48 4.23 -9.51
C GLY A 346 25.95 2.78 -9.34
N ALA A 347 27.27 2.59 -9.36
CA ALA A 347 27.86 1.26 -9.23
C ALA A 347 27.42 0.58 -7.92
N GLY A 348 27.13 -0.72 -7.98
CA GLY A 348 26.69 -1.52 -6.82
C GLY A 348 25.24 -1.34 -6.38
N ALA A 349 24.53 -0.29 -6.83
CA ALA A 349 23.18 0.02 -6.36
C ALA A 349 22.14 -1.05 -6.72
N GLU A 350 22.17 -1.56 -7.96
CA GLU A 350 21.22 -2.59 -8.41
C GLU A 350 21.54 -3.96 -7.79
N ARG A 351 22.83 -4.28 -7.62
CA ARG A 351 23.28 -5.54 -6.99
C ARG A 351 22.86 -5.62 -5.52
N LEU A 352 22.85 -4.49 -4.82
CA LEU A 352 22.51 -4.39 -3.40
C LEU A 352 21.05 -3.92 -3.17
N ALA A 353 20.21 -3.90 -4.21
CA ALA A 353 18.79 -3.61 -4.09
C ALA A 353 18.10 -4.70 -3.24
N GLY A 354 17.35 -4.29 -2.22
CA GLY A 354 16.77 -5.20 -1.22
C GLY A 354 17.73 -5.62 -0.10
N SER A 355 19.04 -5.65 -0.37
CA SER A 355 20.11 -5.97 0.59
C SER A 355 20.80 -4.70 1.13
N GLY A 356 20.00 -3.72 1.57
CA GLY A 356 20.48 -2.46 2.14
C GLY A 356 20.29 -1.23 1.24
N VAL A 357 19.97 -1.40 -0.05
CA VAL A 357 19.49 -0.31 -0.92
C VAL A 357 17.96 -0.40 -1.07
N TYR A 358 17.25 0.65 -0.64
CA TYR A 358 15.79 0.68 -0.64
C TYR A 358 15.22 1.87 -1.40
N TYR A 359 14.14 1.64 -2.15
CA TYR A 359 13.42 2.66 -2.90
C TYR A 359 12.01 2.82 -2.34
N GLY A 360 11.65 3.99 -1.83
CA GLY A 360 10.28 4.27 -1.34
C GLY A 360 9.81 3.50 -0.10
N ALA A 361 10.55 2.49 0.37
CA ALA A 361 10.13 1.53 1.40
C ALA A 361 10.34 1.98 2.85
N ALA A 362 10.46 3.27 3.12
CA ALA A 362 10.88 3.77 4.43
C ALA A 362 9.94 3.37 5.58
N ALA A 363 8.66 3.07 5.34
CA ALA A 363 7.74 2.74 6.42
C ALA A 363 7.81 1.28 6.90
N ALA A 364 7.95 0.32 5.97
CA ALA A 364 8.06 -1.10 6.31
C ALA A 364 9.43 -1.43 6.93
N GLU A 365 10.48 -0.79 6.43
CA GLU A 365 11.86 -1.12 6.81
C GLU A 365 12.40 -0.29 7.98
N ALA A 366 11.85 0.91 8.27
CA ALA A 366 12.42 1.82 9.27
C ALA A 366 12.60 1.16 10.66
N ALA A 367 11.67 0.30 11.06
CA ALA A 367 11.76 -0.37 12.36
C ALA A 367 12.93 -1.37 12.44
N ARG A 368 13.36 -1.96 11.32
CA ARG A 368 14.44 -2.95 11.25
C ARG A 368 15.81 -2.32 11.38
N PHE A 369 15.96 -1.06 10.97
CA PHE A 369 17.20 -0.28 11.14
C PHE A 369 17.31 0.38 12.52
N ARG A 370 16.61 -0.15 13.54
CA ARG A 370 16.69 0.38 14.89
C ARG A 370 18.13 0.30 15.41
N GLY A 371 18.67 1.44 15.84
CA GLY A 371 20.04 1.53 16.35
C GLY A 371 21.16 1.45 15.30
N ARG A 372 20.82 1.42 14.00
CA ARG A 372 21.76 1.39 12.86
C ARG A 372 22.04 2.80 12.30
N ASP A 373 23.08 2.96 11.50
CA ASP A 373 23.38 4.20 10.78
C ASP A 373 22.92 4.08 9.33
N VAL A 374 22.13 5.04 8.85
CA VAL A 374 21.57 4.97 7.49
C VAL A 374 21.78 6.27 6.71
N CYS A 375 21.84 6.15 5.38
CA CYS A 375 21.85 7.27 4.46
C CYS A 375 20.51 7.40 3.73
N LEU A 376 20.12 8.63 3.42
CA LEU A 376 18.98 8.94 2.58
C LEU A 376 19.43 9.85 1.43
N LEU A 377 19.16 9.46 0.19
CA LEU A 377 19.48 10.24 -1.01
C LEU A 377 18.22 10.95 -1.53
N GLY A 378 18.16 12.28 -1.41
CA GLY A 378 17.04 13.08 -1.92
C GLY A 378 16.77 14.36 -1.11
N SER A 379 16.02 15.30 -1.70
CA SER A 379 15.76 16.63 -1.12
C SER A 379 14.29 17.08 -1.15
N GLY A 380 13.38 16.35 -1.79
CA GLY A 380 11.97 16.75 -1.89
C GLY A 380 11.14 16.47 -0.63
N ASN A 381 9.87 16.90 -0.65
CA ASN A 381 8.94 16.67 0.48
C ASN A 381 8.81 15.19 0.90
N SER A 382 8.79 14.25 -0.06
CA SER A 382 8.72 12.83 0.24
C SER A 382 10.00 12.31 0.92
N ALA A 383 11.17 12.79 0.50
CA ALA A 383 12.44 12.52 1.16
C ALA A 383 12.42 13.01 2.62
N ALA A 384 11.79 14.16 2.86
CA ALA A 384 11.65 14.73 4.19
C ALA A 384 10.80 13.86 5.13
N GLN A 385 9.64 13.41 4.65
CA GLN A 385 8.73 12.57 5.42
C GLN A 385 9.40 11.23 5.77
N ALA A 386 10.11 10.64 4.80
CA ALA A 386 10.92 9.45 5.03
C ALA A 386 12.04 9.70 6.05
N ALA A 387 12.74 10.83 5.95
CA ALA A 387 13.77 11.21 6.92
C ALA A 387 13.23 11.33 8.35
N LEU A 388 12.07 11.99 8.54
CA LEU A 388 11.43 12.12 9.84
C LEU A 388 10.98 10.77 10.41
N LEU A 389 10.51 9.86 9.56
CA LEU A 389 10.13 8.50 9.97
C LEU A 389 11.35 7.67 10.38
N LEU A 390 12.37 7.60 9.52
CA LEU A 390 13.62 6.87 9.77
C LEU A 390 14.30 7.37 11.04
N ALA A 391 14.34 8.69 11.22
CA ALA A 391 14.92 9.32 12.40
C ALA A 391 14.32 8.76 13.70
N ARG A 392 13.07 8.27 13.74
CA ARG A 392 12.48 7.70 14.96
C ARG A 392 13.17 6.40 15.42
N TYR A 393 13.82 5.66 14.52
CA TYR A 393 14.34 4.32 14.79
C TYR A 393 15.87 4.26 14.76
N VAL A 394 16.50 4.96 13.82
CA VAL A 394 17.94 4.83 13.54
C VAL A 394 18.80 5.56 14.57
N ARG A 395 20.05 5.12 14.72
CA ARG A 395 21.07 5.79 15.55
C ARG A 395 21.51 7.10 14.91
N ARG A 396 21.77 7.09 13.61
CA ARG A 396 22.16 8.27 12.82
C ARG A 396 21.55 8.23 11.43
N LEU A 397 21.10 9.39 10.95
CA LEU A 397 20.61 9.57 9.59
C LEU A 397 21.50 10.59 8.86
N THR A 398 22.00 10.25 7.68
CA THR A 398 22.69 11.20 6.80
C THR A 398 21.88 11.44 5.54
N ILE A 399 21.38 12.66 5.35
CA ILE A 399 20.67 13.09 4.13
C ILE A 399 21.71 13.60 3.13
N ILE A 400 21.69 13.06 1.92
CA ILE A 400 22.60 13.39 0.82
C ILE A 400 21.77 14.05 -0.29
N THR A 401 22.18 15.22 -0.76
CA THR A 401 21.56 15.91 -1.89
C THR A 401 22.58 16.66 -2.74
N ILE A 402 22.30 16.76 -4.03
CA ILE A 402 23.05 17.58 -4.99
C ILE A 402 22.71 19.07 -4.87
N ASP A 403 21.58 19.41 -4.23
CA ASP A 403 21.15 20.79 -4.03
C ASP A 403 22.03 21.50 -2.99
N GLU A 404 22.09 22.83 -3.05
CA GLU A 404 22.81 23.66 -2.08
C GLU A 404 22.14 23.68 -0.70
N SER A 405 20.81 23.55 -0.66
CA SER A 405 20.01 23.47 0.57
C SER A 405 18.71 22.70 0.34
N LEU A 406 18.13 22.17 1.42
CA LEU A 406 16.80 21.53 1.37
C LEU A 406 15.68 22.52 1.03
N GLU A 407 15.85 23.81 1.33
CA GLU A 407 14.85 24.86 1.07
C GLU A 407 14.55 25.04 -0.43
N THR A 408 15.46 24.58 -1.30
CA THR A 408 15.30 24.68 -2.77
C THR A 408 14.11 23.87 -3.27
N THR A 409 13.83 22.72 -2.64
CA THR A 409 12.85 21.73 -3.13
C THR A 409 11.86 21.28 -2.05
N MET A 410 12.12 21.58 -0.77
CA MET A 410 11.32 21.14 0.38
C MET A 410 10.52 22.28 1.00
N SER A 411 9.33 21.96 1.51
CA SER A 411 8.50 22.91 2.26
C SER A 411 9.14 23.30 3.59
N ARG A 412 9.08 24.60 3.94
CA ARG A 412 9.77 25.20 5.12
C ARG A 412 9.58 24.44 6.42
N TYR A 413 8.34 24.05 6.76
CA TYR A 413 8.05 23.34 8.02
C TYR A 413 8.76 21.98 8.13
N LEU A 414 9.05 21.31 7.00
CA LEU A 414 9.78 20.04 6.99
C LEU A 414 11.28 20.27 7.18
N VAL A 415 11.82 21.33 6.57
CA VAL A 415 13.20 21.76 6.77
C VAL A 415 13.42 22.06 8.26
N ASP A 416 12.57 22.90 8.87
CA ASP A 416 12.69 23.27 10.28
C ASP A 416 12.63 22.03 11.21
N ARG A 417 11.76 21.05 10.90
CA ARG A 417 11.68 19.79 11.65
C ARG A 417 12.95 18.93 11.50
N ILE A 418 13.50 18.82 10.30
CA ILE A 418 14.71 18.04 10.04
C ILE A 418 15.91 18.68 10.74
N GLU A 419 16.06 20.00 10.65
CA GLU A 419 17.14 20.76 11.29
C GLU A 419 17.09 20.68 12.82
N SER A 420 15.90 20.49 13.41
CA SER A 420 15.76 20.32 14.86
C SER A 420 16.21 18.94 15.39
N LEU A 421 16.55 17.98 14.52
CA LEU A 421 16.93 16.63 14.91
C LEU A 421 18.45 16.46 14.99
N GLU A 422 19.00 16.37 16.20
CA GLU A 422 20.46 16.22 16.43
C GLU A 422 21.09 14.98 15.77
N LYS A 423 20.33 13.91 15.57
CA LYS A 423 20.79 12.66 14.92
C LYS A 423 20.80 12.72 13.39
N VAL A 424 20.34 13.82 12.79
CA VAL A 424 20.30 14.00 11.34
C VAL A 424 21.44 14.89 10.88
N LYS A 425 22.25 14.39 9.94
CA LYS A 425 23.30 15.15 9.28
C LYS A 425 22.91 15.42 7.83
N LEU A 426 23.04 16.66 7.38
CA LEU A 426 22.83 17.03 5.99
C LEU A 426 24.17 17.14 5.24
N LEU A 427 24.25 16.52 4.07
CA LEU A 427 25.33 16.61 3.10
C LEU A 427 24.79 17.18 1.79
N THR A 428 24.98 18.49 1.60
CA THR A 428 24.58 19.22 0.39
C THR A 428 25.66 19.18 -0.68
N LYS A 429 25.32 19.58 -1.91
CA LYS A 429 26.23 19.59 -3.06
C LYS A 429 27.01 18.28 -3.21
N THR A 430 26.35 17.17 -2.94
CA THR A 430 26.95 15.85 -2.83
C THR A 430 26.11 14.83 -3.59
N SER A 431 26.75 14.06 -4.47
CA SER A 431 26.15 12.94 -5.18
C SER A 431 26.68 11.62 -4.66
N VAL A 432 25.87 10.57 -4.67
CA VAL A 432 26.37 9.19 -4.49
C VAL A 432 26.92 8.72 -5.83
N VAL A 433 28.08 8.07 -5.84
CA VAL A 433 28.72 7.54 -7.06
C VAL A 433 28.79 6.01 -7.06
N GLU A 434 28.91 5.40 -5.88
CA GLU A 434 29.01 3.95 -5.71
C GLU A 434 28.37 3.54 -4.36
N VAL A 435 27.73 2.39 -4.35
CA VAL A 435 27.29 1.67 -3.15
C VAL A 435 28.17 0.44 -2.97
N LYS A 436 28.85 0.34 -1.83
CA LYS A 436 29.79 -0.73 -1.52
C LYS A 436 29.19 -1.73 -0.53
N GLY A 437 29.66 -2.97 -0.67
CA GLY A 437 29.21 -4.12 0.10
C GLY A 437 29.25 -5.38 -0.74
N GLU A 438 29.55 -6.52 -0.13
CA GLU A 438 29.55 -7.82 -0.83
C GLU A 438 28.13 -8.38 -0.88
N GLU A 439 27.55 -8.76 0.27
CA GLU A 439 26.18 -9.28 0.36
C GLU A 439 25.15 -8.21 0.71
N ARG A 440 25.56 -7.21 1.50
CA ARG A 440 24.72 -6.11 1.95
C ARG A 440 25.49 -4.79 1.94
N VAL A 441 24.76 -3.68 2.00
CA VAL A 441 25.39 -2.35 2.07
C VAL A 441 26.28 -2.21 3.31
N GLU A 442 27.52 -1.80 3.09
CA GLU A 442 28.50 -1.47 4.14
C GLU A 442 28.92 0.01 4.10
N ALA A 443 28.92 0.59 2.91
CA ALA A 443 29.30 1.97 2.70
C ALA A 443 28.71 2.56 1.42
N VAL A 444 28.68 3.89 1.36
CA VAL A 444 28.41 4.65 0.13
C VAL A 444 29.59 5.57 -0.16
N VAL A 445 30.04 5.60 -1.41
CA VAL A 445 31.01 6.59 -1.89
C VAL A 445 30.23 7.79 -2.39
N VAL A 446 30.59 8.95 -1.86
CA VAL A 446 29.98 10.22 -2.23
C VAL A 446 31.01 11.16 -2.84
N GLU A 447 30.59 11.92 -3.85
CA GLU A 447 31.38 12.95 -4.52
C GLU A 447 30.76 14.32 -4.29
N ASN A 448 31.56 15.28 -3.83
CA ASN A 448 31.17 16.68 -3.84
C ASN A 448 31.06 17.18 -5.28
N THR A 449 29.90 17.72 -5.67
CA THR A 449 29.59 18.08 -7.05
C THR A 449 30.43 19.24 -7.57
N GLU A 450 30.94 20.11 -6.70
CA GLU A 450 31.80 21.25 -7.01
C GLU A 450 33.29 20.90 -6.95
N THR A 451 33.76 20.33 -5.84
CA THR A 451 35.19 20.08 -5.62
C THR A 451 35.69 18.79 -6.25
N LYS A 452 34.78 17.89 -6.63
CA LYS A 452 35.09 16.53 -7.11
C LYS A 452 35.79 15.64 -6.09
N GLU A 453 35.85 16.08 -4.83
CA GLU A 453 36.39 15.27 -3.74
C GLU A 453 35.46 14.10 -3.44
N GLN A 454 36.02 12.89 -3.43
CA GLN A 454 35.30 11.67 -3.05
C GLN A 454 35.65 11.24 -1.64
N ARG A 455 34.65 10.75 -0.92
CA ARG A 455 34.83 10.13 0.40
C ARG A 455 33.87 8.98 0.60
N GLU A 456 34.27 8.05 1.44
CA GLU A 456 33.46 6.91 1.81
C GLU A 456 32.72 7.19 3.12
N LEU A 457 31.43 6.84 3.17
CA LEU A 457 30.58 6.92 4.35
C LEU A 457 30.12 5.51 4.71
N ARG A 458 30.55 4.98 5.85
CA ARG A 458 30.01 3.73 6.39
C ARG A 458 28.54 3.90 6.74
N THR A 459 27.72 2.94 6.31
CA THR A 459 26.27 2.97 6.49
C THR A 459 25.70 1.56 6.36
N ASP A 460 24.69 1.22 7.16
CA ASP A 460 24.01 -0.07 7.11
C ASP A 460 22.94 -0.11 5.99
N ALA A 461 22.50 1.05 5.50
CA ALA A 461 21.54 1.16 4.39
C ALA A 461 21.59 2.50 3.65
N LEU A 462 21.06 2.50 2.42
CA LEU A 462 20.80 3.67 1.59
C LEU A 462 19.33 3.70 1.13
N PHE A 463 18.58 4.70 1.57
CA PHE A 463 17.20 4.97 1.15
C PHE A 463 17.17 6.01 0.04
N ILE A 464 16.62 5.68 -1.13
CA ILE A 464 16.66 6.54 -2.32
C ILE A 464 15.30 7.20 -2.57
N TRP A 465 15.30 8.53 -2.60
CA TRP A 465 14.15 9.42 -2.75
C TRP A 465 14.42 10.55 -3.77
N ILE A 466 14.95 10.20 -4.95
CA ILE A 466 15.36 11.15 -6.02
C ILE A 466 14.25 11.49 -7.04
N GLY A 467 12.98 11.32 -6.64
CA GLY A 467 11.81 11.59 -7.46
C GLY A 467 11.29 10.36 -8.21
N ALA A 468 10.30 10.57 -9.06
CA ALA A 468 9.60 9.52 -9.78
C ALA A 468 9.71 9.68 -11.31
N LYS A 469 9.54 8.60 -12.05
CA LYS A 469 9.52 8.54 -13.51
C LYS A 469 8.31 7.72 -13.96
N PRO A 470 7.56 8.17 -14.99
CA PRO A 470 6.50 7.37 -15.58
C PRO A 470 7.12 6.19 -16.37
N ASN A 471 6.57 4.99 -16.20
CA ASN A 471 7.01 3.78 -16.93
C ASN A 471 6.32 3.73 -18.29
N THR A 472 6.73 4.59 -19.20
CA THR A 472 6.08 4.82 -20.51
C THR A 472 6.99 4.49 -21.67
N GLU A 473 8.17 3.91 -21.42
CA GLU A 473 9.17 3.59 -22.44
C GLU A 473 8.61 2.64 -23.50
N TRP A 474 7.89 1.61 -23.07
CA TRP A 474 7.25 0.61 -23.92
C TRP A 474 6.24 1.19 -24.92
N LEU A 475 5.67 2.36 -24.62
CA LEU A 475 4.75 3.05 -25.52
C LEU A 475 5.44 3.65 -26.76
N SER A 476 6.76 3.80 -26.76
CA SER A 476 7.55 4.29 -27.90
C SER A 476 6.92 5.54 -28.55
N ASP A 477 6.69 5.53 -29.87
CA ASP A 477 6.07 6.65 -30.60
C ASP A 477 4.54 6.55 -30.71
N THR A 478 3.93 5.55 -30.06
CA THR A 478 2.48 5.28 -30.09
C THR A 478 1.67 6.43 -29.49
N VAL A 479 2.20 7.04 -28.42
CA VAL A 479 1.60 8.22 -27.78
C VAL A 479 2.64 9.30 -27.52
N VAL A 480 2.21 10.56 -27.62
CA VAL A 480 3.05 11.73 -27.38
C VAL A 480 3.39 11.86 -25.90
N ARG A 481 4.69 12.00 -25.63
CA ARG A 481 5.25 12.18 -24.29
C ARG A 481 6.03 13.48 -24.20
N ASP A 482 6.08 14.08 -23.01
CA ASP A 482 6.95 15.22 -22.75
C ASP A 482 8.41 14.77 -22.55
N LYS A 483 9.33 15.74 -22.34
CA LYS A 483 10.76 15.46 -22.14
C LYS A 483 11.06 14.61 -20.90
N GLN A 484 10.13 14.52 -19.97
CA GLN A 484 10.24 13.73 -18.73
C GLN A 484 9.55 12.37 -18.84
N GLY A 485 8.93 12.07 -19.98
CA GLY A 485 8.24 10.80 -20.26
C GLY A 485 6.75 10.79 -19.89
N PHE A 486 6.16 11.89 -19.42
CA PHE A 486 4.74 11.92 -19.09
C PHE A 486 3.89 12.05 -20.34
N ILE A 487 2.75 11.36 -20.38
CA ILE A 487 1.89 11.32 -21.56
C ILE A 487 1.07 12.62 -21.66
N VAL A 488 1.11 13.26 -22.82
CA VAL A 488 0.39 14.50 -23.10
C VAL A 488 -1.02 14.17 -23.58
N THR A 489 -2.03 14.86 -23.03
CA THR A 489 -3.45 14.63 -23.34
C THR A 489 -4.18 15.90 -23.76
N GLY A 490 -5.32 15.71 -24.44
CA GLY A 490 -6.31 16.74 -24.69
C GLY A 490 -5.74 17.96 -25.42
N ARG A 491 -6.16 19.15 -24.96
CA ARG A 491 -5.81 20.44 -25.58
C ARG A 491 -4.33 20.80 -25.52
N LYS A 492 -3.51 20.06 -24.78
CA LYS A 492 -2.05 20.26 -24.76
C LYS A 492 -1.35 19.65 -25.99
N LEU A 493 -2.05 18.80 -26.74
CA LEU A 493 -1.54 18.22 -27.98
C LEU A 493 -1.64 19.22 -29.13
N HIS A 494 -0.64 19.22 -30.00
CA HIS A 494 -0.63 20.03 -31.22
C HIS A 494 -1.14 19.21 -32.42
N ARG A 495 -1.74 19.87 -33.42
CA ARG A 495 -2.28 19.20 -34.62
C ARG A 495 -1.28 18.29 -35.33
N LYS A 496 -0.01 18.70 -35.40
CA LYS A 496 1.08 17.90 -36.01
C LYS A 496 1.35 16.58 -35.28
N GLN A 497 0.93 16.47 -34.03
CA GLN A 497 1.09 15.30 -33.17
C GLN A 497 -0.14 14.39 -33.17
N LEU A 498 -1.12 14.67 -34.03
CA LEU A 498 -2.38 13.93 -34.15
C LEU A 498 -2.54 13.34 -35.55
N PRO A 499 -1.56 12.56 -36.06
CA PRO A 499 -1.72 11.90 -37.35
C PRO A 499 -2.91 10.93 -37.29
N GLY A 500 -3.76 10.94 -38.32
CA GLY A 500 -4.94 10.06 -38.39
C GLY A 500 -6.20 10.57 -37.65
N TRP A 501 -6.12 11.72 -36.97
CA TRP A 501 -7.32 12.36 -36.42
C TRP A 501 -8.10 13.12 -37.50
N PRO A 502 -9.45 13.11 -37.47
CA PRO A 502 -10.26 13.94 -38.36
C PRO A 502 -9.95 15.44 -38.20
N GLU A 503 -10.13 16.22 -39.29
CA GLU A 503 -9.72 17.62 -39.36
C GLU A 503 -10.39 18.51 -38.31
N ASP A 504 -11.63 18.21 -37.90
CA ASP A 504 -12.36 19.01 -36.90
C ASP A 504 -12.50 18.35 -35.53
N VAL A 505 -11.85 17.20 -35.32
CA VAL A 505 -11.92 16.45 -34.07
C VAL A 505 -10.63 16.66 -33.26
N TRP A 506 -10.80 17.02 -31.99
CA TRP A 506 -9.69 17.19 -31.04
C TRP A 506 -9.79 16.15 -29.92
N PRO A 507 -8.65 15.72 -29.34
CA PRO A 507 -8.66 14.81 -28.22
C PRO A 507 -9.44 15.36 -27.02
N ALA A 508 -10.24 14.51 -26.39
CA ALA A 508 -10.89 14.84 -25.13
C ALA A 508 -9.85 15.13 -24.01
N PRO A 509 -10.22 15.75 -22.88
CA PRO A 509 -9.24 16.21 -21.87
C PRO A 509 -8.23 15.17 -21.37
N LEU A 510 -8.65 13.90 -21.26
CA LEU A 510 -7.79 12.77 -20.86
C LEU A 510 -7.39 11.87 -22.02
N GLU A 511 -7.78 12.18 -23.24
CA GLU A 511 -7.44 11.37 -24.41
C GLU A 511 -6.03 11.72 -24.90
N SER A 512 -5.26 10.68 -25.21
CA SER A 512 -3.89 10.79 -25.71
C SER A 512 -3.87 11.21 -27.18
N SER A 513 -2.68 11.21 -27.80
CA SER A 513 -2.54 11.40 -29.24
C SER A 513 -3.04 10.22 -30.08
N MET A 514 -3.37 9.08 -29.47
CA MET A 514 -4.02 7.95 -30.12
C MET A 514 -5.51 7.94 -29.72
N ARG A 515 -6.42 7.98 -30.71
CA ARG A 515 -7.88 7.95 -30.46
C ARG A 515 -8.27 6.71 -29.66
N GLY A 516 -9.21 6.82 -28.72
CA GLY A 516 -9.65 5.70 -27.89
C GLY A 516 -8.63 5.23 -26.84
N VAL A 517 -7.52 5.94 -26.68
CA VAL A 517 -6.53 5.72 -25.61
C VAL A 517 -6.55 6.92 -24.68
N PHE A 518 -7.00 6.68 -23.45
CA PHE A 518 -7.11 7.68 -22.39
C PHE A 518 -5.99 7.51 -21.37
N VAL A 519 -5.75 8.55 -20.58
CA VAL A 519 -4.67 8.60 -19.59
C VAL A 519 -5.17 9.26 -18.31
N ALA A 520 -4.95 8.62 -17.16
CA ALA A 520 -5.34 9.15 -15.87
C ALA A 520 -4.24 8.97 -14.80
N GLY A 521 -4.21 9.89 -13.85
CA GLY A 521 -3.33 9.83 -12.68
C GLY A 521 -1.89 10.25 -12.98
N ASP A 522 -0.95 9.69 -12.24
CA ASP A 522 0.41 10.23 -12.16
C ASP A 522 1.24 10.00 -13.43
N VAL A 523 0.81 9.14 -14.35
CA VAL A 523 1.47 8.99 -15.66
C VAL A 523 1.19 10.17 -16.60
N ARG A 524 0.14 10.95 -16.34
CA ARG A 524 -0.32 12.06 -17.17
C ARG A 524 0.51 13.33 -16.96
N HIS A 525 0.80 14.04 -18.05
CA HIS A 525 1.51 15.31 -18.04
C HIS A 525 0.69 16.40 -17.31
N GLY A 526 1.27 16.94 -16.24
CA GLY A 526 0.66 18.00 -15.44
C GLY A 526 -0.53 17.55 -14.59
N SER A 527 -0.63 16.27 -14.24
CA SER A 527 -1.55 15.82 -13.19
C SER A 527 -1.10 16.32 -11.81
N ALA A 528 -2.06 16.42 -10.88
CA ALA A 528 -1.82 17.02 -9.56
C ALA A 528 -1.00 16.13 -8.61
N LYS A 529 -0.75 14.86 -8.97
CA LYS A 529 0.00 13.88 -8.18
C LYS A 529 -0.59 13.67 -6.77
N ARG A 530 -1.92 13.56 -6.69
CA ARG A 530 -2.67 13.32 -5.44
C ARG A 530 -3.65 12.17 -5.62
N VAL A 531 -3.87 11.39 -4.57
CA VAL A 531 -4.81 10.25 -4.57
C VAL A 531 -6.22 10.69 -4.98
N GLY A 532 -6.76 11.74 -4.34
CA GLY A 532 -8.09 12.28 -4.71
C GLY A 532 -8.19 12.73 -6.16
N SER A 533 -7.15 13.37 -6.70
CA SER A 533 -7.13 13.76 -8.12
C SER A 533 -7.02 12.57 -9.06
N ALA A 534 -6.24 11.55 -8.70
CA ALA A 534 -6.08 10.34 -9.51
C ALA A 534 -7.40 9.57 -9.58
N VAL A 535 -8.11 9.42 -8.46
CA VAL A 535 -9.44 8.82 -8.41
C VAL A 535 -10.43 9.62 -9.27
N GLY A 536 -10.44 10.95 -9.13
CA GLY A 536 -11.29 11.82 -9.96
C GLY A 536 -11.00 11.72 -11.46
N GLU A 537 -9.72 11.67 -11.86
CA GLU A 537 -9.33 11.48 -13.26
C GLU A 537 -9.75 10.09 -13.79
N GLY A 538 -9.60 9.04 -12.97
CA GLY A 538 -10.05 7.69 -13.31
C GLY A 538 -11.55 7.61 -13.58
N ALA A 539 -12.36 8.15 -12.67
CA ALA A 539 -13.81 8.24 -12.84
C ALA A 539 -14.20 9.09 -14.07
N MET A 540 -13.56 10.24 -14.25
CA MET A 540 -13.81 11.13 -15.40
C MET A 540 -13.45 10.45 -16.74
N ALA A 541 -12.41 9.60 -16.76
CA ALA A 541 -12.02 8.90 -17.97
C ALA A 541 -13.14 7.99 -18.50
N VAL A 542 -13.89 7.32 -17.63
CA VAL A 542 -15.01 6.43 -18.01
C VAL A 542 -16.10 7.21 -18.74
N GLN A 543 -16.46 8.40 -18.26
CA GLN A 543 -17.43 9.26 -18.95
C GLN A 543 -16.96 9.63 -20.37
N LEU A 544 -15.67 9.93 -20.53
CA LEU A 544 -15.09 10.25 -21.84
C LEU A 544 -15.01 9.02 -22.75
N ILE A 545 -14.72 7.85 -22.19
CA ILE A 545 -14.74 6.56 -22.87
C ILE A 545 -16.15 6.27 -23.42
N HIS A 546 -17.21 6.44 -22.64
CA HIS A 546 -18.58 6.32 -23.14
C HIS A 546 -18.89 7.33 -24.26
N GLY A 547 -18.34 8.54 -24.18
CA GLY A 547 -18.38 9.51 -25.28
C GLY A 547 -17.80 8.93 -26.57
N TYR A 548 -16.58 8.44 -26.51
CA TYR A 548 -15.88 7.81 -27.64
C TYR A 548 -16.63 6.58 -28.18
N LEU A 549 -17.12 5.70 -27.31
CA LEU A 549 -17.83 4.48 -27.72
C LEU A 549 -19.15 4.77 -28.45
N ARG A 550 -19.82 5.89 -28.17
CA ARG A 550 -21.04 6.30 -28.88
C ARG A 550 -20.80 6.89 -30.26
N GLU A 551 -19.60 7.40 -30.52
CA GLU A 551 -19.22 8.01 -31.80
C GLU A 551 -18.68 6.98 -32.80
N ARG A 552 -18.46 5.74 -32.35
CA ARG A 552 -17.98 4.61 -33.14
C ARG A 552 -19.16 3.83 -33.70
#